data_AF-A0A7C7UDW0-F1
#
_entry.id   AF-A0A7C7UDW0-F1
#
_cell.length_a   1.000
_cell.length_b   1.000
_cell.length_c   1.000
_cell.angle_alpha   90.00
_cell.angle_beta   90.00
_cell.angle_gamma   90.00
#
_symmetry.space_group_name_H-M   'P 1'
#
loop_
_entity.id
_entity.type
_entity.pdbx_description
1 polymer ?
#
loop_
_entity_poly.entity_id
_entity_poly.type
_entity_poly.pdbx_seq_one_letter_code
_entity_poly.pdbx_strand_id
1 'polypeptide(L)'
;GEARVRGLKGICLLAETPGYSTPSGRPIVDAKASRALLKVLTQILGVEVDLSGLERQAALTEEFMERVARLEQQVLEQVLRVRPPSKEKPYYV
;
A
#
# COMPACT_ATOMS: atom_id res chain seq x y z
N GLY A 1 15.75 9.88 16.29
CA GLY A 1 16.14 10.28 14.93
C GLY A 1 17.34 11.20 15.02
N GLU A 2 18.36 10.95 14.20
CA GLU A 2 19.64 11.68 14.18
C GLU A 2 19.51 13.21 14.17
N ALA A 3 18.49 13.73 13.47
CA ALA A 3 18.21 15.17 13.45
C ALA A 3 18.04 15.78 14.84
N ARG A 4 17.30 15.11 15.75
CA ARG A 4 17.05 15.59 17.11
C ARG A 4 18.34 15.65 17.95
N VAL A 5 19.22 14.66 17.80
CA VAL A 5 20.51 14.60 18.50
C VAL A 5 21.40 15.78 18.10
N ARG A 6 21.28 16.22 16.85
CA ARG A 6 22.03 17.35 16.29
C ARG A 6 21.32 18.70 16.48
N GLY A 7 20.24 18.77 17.26
CA GLY A 7 19.48 20.00 17.48
C GLY A 7 18.68 20.49 16.26
N LEU A 8 18.49 19.65 15.25
CA LEU A 8 17.73 19.99 14.04
C LEU A 8 16.24 19.70 14.23
N LYS A 9 15.40 20.60 13.71
CA LYS A 9 13.96 20.35 13.58
C LYS A 9 13.72 19.35 12.44
N GLY A 10 12.79 18.42 12.65
CA GLY A 10 12.41 17.45 11.64
C GLY A 10 11.03 16.88 11.91
N ILE A 11 10.40 16.39 10.85
CA ILE A 11 9.12 15.69 10.88
C ILE A 11 9.27 14.38 10.10
N CYS A 12 8.58 13.33 10.53
CA CYS A 12 8.47 12.08 9.80
C CYS A 12 7.06 12.01 9.21
N LEU A 13 6.96 11.87 7.89
CA LEU A 13 5.70 11.63 7.19
C LEU A 13 5.72 10.18 6.69
N LEU A 14 4.66 9.44 6.99
CA LEU A 14 4.46 8.07 6.54
C LEU A 14 3.11 7.99 5.86
N ALA A 15 3.04 7.21 4.78
CA ALA A 15 1.79 6.88 4.12
C ALA A 15 1.51 5.40 4.35
N GLU A 16 0.29 5.09 4.76
CA GLU A 16 -0.21 3.72 4.81
C GLU A 16 -0.30 3.17 3.38
N THR A 17 0.10 1.90 3.23
CA THR A 17 -0.01 1.18 1.96
C THR A 17 -0.61 -0.20 2.24
N PRO A 18 -1.39 -0.77 1.32
CA PRO A 18 -1.95 -2.11 1.48
C PRO A 18 -0.91 -3.23 1.39
N GLY A 19 0.35 -2.93 0.99
CA GLY A 19 1.44 -3.89 1.01
C GLY A 19 1.33 -5.02 0.00
N TYR A 20 0.71 -4.80 -1.16
CA TYR A 20 0.56 -5.86 -2.17
C TYR A 20 1.88 -6.25 -2.84
N SER A 21 1.93 -7.52 -3.24
CA SER A 21 2.98 -8.08 -4.08
C SER A 21 2.38 -8.72 -5.33
N THR A 22 3.14 -8.75 -6.43
CA THR A 22 2.77 -9.51 -7.63
C THR A 22 2.75 -11.02 -7.31
N PRO A 23 2.12 -11.85 -8.15
CA PRO A 23 2.18 -13.30 -8.02
C PRO A 23 3.62 -13.88 -8.03
N SER A 24 4.56 -13.15 -8.63
CA SER A 24 5.99 -13.46 -8.64
C SER A 24 6.74 -12.98 -7.40
N GLY A 25 6.05 -12.44 -6.39
CA GLY A 25 6.61 -11.98 -5.13
C GLY A 25 7.30 -10.61 -5.19
N ARG A 26 7.06 -9.80 -6.22
CA ARG A 26 7.64 -8.46 -6.33
C ARG A 26 6.70 -7.43 -5.69
N PRO A 27 7.20 -6.48 -4.89
CA PRO A 27 6.34 -5.45 -4.30
C PRO A 27 5.72 -4.57 -5.40
N ILE A 28 4.45 -4.22 -5.23
CA ILE A 28 3.75 -3.28 -6.10
C ILE A 28 3.99 -1.88 -5.56
N VAL A 29 4.38 -0.95 -6.45
CA VAL A 29 4.59 0.44 -6.09
C VAL A 29 3.24 1.14 -5.89
N ASP A 30 2.96 1.61 -4.68
CA ASP A 30 1.75 2.39 -4.38
C ASP A 30 1.96 3.87 -4.72
N ALA A 31 1.64 4.23 -5.97
CA ALA A 31 1.68 5.60 -6.44
C ALA A 31 0.64 6.51 -5.76
N LYS A 32 -0.46 5.95 -5.25
CA LYS A 32 -1.50 6.72 -4.55
C LYS A 32 -0.99 7.17 -3.19
N ALA A 33 -0.38 6.26 -2.43
CA ALA A 33 0.27 6.58 -1.16
C ALA A 33 1.38 7.65 -1.35
N SER A 34 2.20 7.49 -2.39
CA SER A 34 3.25 8.44 -2.75
C SER A 34 2.68 9.84 -3.05
N ARG A 35 1.59 9.92 -3.85
CA ARG A 35 0.90 11.17 -4.16
C ARG A 35 0.33 11.83 -2.90
N ALA A 36 -0.31 11.05 -2.02
CA ALA A 36 -0.91 11.58 -0.79
C ALA A 36 0.16 12.19 0.13
N LEU A 37 1.29 11.51 0.30
CA LEU A 37 2.42 12.01 1.08
C LEU A 37 3.02 13.28 0.47
N LEU A 38 3.25 13.29 -0.84
CA LEU A 38 3.78 14.46 -1.54
C LEU A 38 2.86 15.67 -1.43
N LYS A 39 1.53 15.46 -1.51
CA LYS A 39 0.56 16.55 -1.34
C LYS A 39 0.65 17.21 0.03
N VAL A 40 0.86 16.44 1.09
CA VAL A 40 1.08 16.99 2.45
C VAL A 40 2.43 17.68 2.54
N LEU A 41 3.49 17.06 2.00
CA LEU A 41 4.83 17.63 2.04
C LEU A 41 4.92 18.97 1.29
N THR A 42 4.33 19.08 0.10
CA THR A 42 4.35 20.31 -0.70
C THR A 42 3.59 21.45 -0.02
N GLN A 43 2.49 21.14 0.68
CA GLN A 43 1.77 22.09 1.54
C GLN A 43 2.63 22.59 2.70
N ILE A 44 3.38 21.70 3.35
CA ILE A 44 4.30 22.06 4.45
C ILE A 44 5.44 22.97 3.94
N LEU A 45 5.95 22.68 2.74
CA LEU A 45 7.07 23.42 2.14
C LEU A 45 6.64 24.70 1.41
N GLY A 46 5.35 24.86 1.11
CA GLY A 46 4.84 26.00 0.34
C GLY A 46 5.30 26.01 -1.12
N VAL A 47 5.51 24.84 -1.72
CA VAL A 47 5.97 24.70 -3.11
C VAL A 47 4.90 24.06 -3.99
N GLU A 48 4.86 24.46 -5.25
CA GLU A 48 4.02 23.81 -6.26
C GLU A 48 4.79 22.73 -6.99
N VAL A 49 4.21 21.54 -7.08
CA VAL A 49 4.76 20.39 -7.80
C VAL A 49 3.65 19.80 -8.64
N ASP A 50 3.91 19.60 -9.93
CA ASP A 50 2.99 18.86 -10.79
C ASP A 50 3.00 17.37 -10.42
N LEU A 51 1.86 16.87 -9.92
CA LEU A 51 1.67 15.46 -9.54
C LEU A 51 0.90 14.67 -10.60
N SER A 52 0.65 15.23 -11.79
CA SER A 52 -0.15 14.59 -12.85
C SER A 52 0.40 13.21 -13.26
N GLY A 53 1.72 13.05 -13.28
CA GLY A 53 2.37 11.76 -13.56
C GLY A 53 2.06 10.69 -12.51
N LEU A 54 2.05 11.07 -11.24
CA LEU A 54 1.68 10.20 -10.13
C LEU A 54 0.19 9.86 -10.15
N GLU A 55 -0.68 10.79 -10.57
CA GLU A 55 -2.11 10.50 -10.74
C GLU A 55 -2.37 9.43 -11.80
N ARG A 56 -1.69 9.54 -12.96
CA ARG A 56 -1.78 8.51 -14.00
C ARG A 56 -1.28 7.15 -13.51
N GLN A 57 -0.15 7.13 -12.80
CA GLN A 57 0.40 5.88 -12.26
C GLN A 57 -0.49 5.29 -11.15
N ALA A 58 -1.11 6.13 -10.32
CA ALA A 58 -2.02 5.69 -9.27
C ALA A 58 -3.23 4.97 -9.88
N ALA A 59 -3.86 5.54 -10.90
CA ALA A 59 -4.99 4.92 -11.58
C ALA A 59 -4.64 3.53 -12.17
N LEU A 60 -3.48 3.43 -12.84
CA LEU A 60 -3.00 2.16 -13.39
C LEU A 60 -2.74 1.11 -12.31
N THR A 61 -2.17 1.53 -11.18
CA THR A 61 -1.80 0.62 -10.10
C THR A 61 -3.04 0.16 -9.33
N GLU A 62 -4.01 1.06 -9.09
CA GLU A 62 -5.30 0.70 -8.48
C GLU A 62 -6.05 -0.33 -9.32
N GLU A 63 -6.15 -0.12 -10.63
CA GLU A 63 -6.80 -1.09 -11.52
C GLU A 63 -6.10 -2.46 -11.48
N PHE A 64 -4.76 -2.46 -11.46
CA PHE A 64 -3.99 -3.70 -11.33
C PHE A 64 -4.23 -4.40 -9.99
N MET A 65 -4.18 -3.67 -8.87
CA MET A 65 -4.42 -4.22 -7.54
C MET A 65 -5.84 -4.80 -7.41
N GLU A 66 -6.85 -4.14 -7.97
CA GLU A 66 -8.20 -4.68 -8.00
C GLU A 66 -8.29 -6.01 -8.77
N ARG A 67 -7.59 -6.10 -9.91
CA ARG A 67 -7.54 -7.35 -10.69
C ARG A 67 -6.87 -8.47 -9.88
N VAL A 68 -5.77 -8.18 -9.20
CA VAL A 68 -5.08 -9.14 -8.32
C VAL A 68 -5.99 -9.58 -7.17
N ALA A 69 -6.62 -8.64 -6.47
CA ALA A 69 -7.53 -8.95 -5.36
C ALA A 69 -8.71 -9.84 -5.79
N ARG A 70 -9.29 -9.59 -6.97
CA ARG A 70 -10.35 -10.44 -7.54
C ARG A 70 -9.85 -11.85 -7.82
N LEU A 71 -8.65 -12.01 -8.37
CA LEU A 71 -8.06 -13.32 -8.63
C LEU A 71 -7.81 -14.08 -7.32
N GLU A 72 -7.28 -13.40 -6.30
CA GLU A 72 -7.06 -14.01 -4.97
C GLU A 72 -8.37 -14.49 -4.34
N GLN A 73 -9.44 -13.69 -4.43
CA GLN A 73 -10.76 -14.08 -3.95
C GLN A 73 -11.28 -15.33 -4.67
N GLN A 74 -11.16 -15.39 -6.00
CA GLN A 74 -11.59 -16.55 -6.78
C GLN A 74 -10.81 -17.82 -6.43
N VAL A 75 -9.48 -17.71 -6.26
CA VAL A 75 -8.64 -18.83 -5.83
C VAL A 75 -9.03 -19.29 -4.43
N LEU A 76 -9.23 -18.36 -3.49
CA LEU A 76 -9.66 -18.68 -2.13
C LEU A 76 -11.01 -19.40 -2.11
N GLU A 77 -12.00 -18.91 -2.86
CA GLU A 77 -13.31 -19.55 -2.96
C GLU A 77 -13.22 -20.98 -3.51
N GLN A 78 -12.39 -21.21 -4.53
CA GLN A 78 -12.17 -22.55 -5.08
C GLN A 78 -11.50 -23.48 -4.07
N VAL A 79 -10.47 -23.00 -3.37
CA VAL A 79 -9.78 -23.77 -2.33
C VAL A 79 -10.74 -24.15 -1.20
N LEU A 80 -11.56 -23.20 -0.72
CA LEU A 80 -12.56 -23.45 0.33
C LEU A 80 -13.64 -24.43 -0.10
N ARG A 81 -14.04 -24.44 -1.38
CA ARG A 81 -14.97 -25.43 -1.94
C ARG A 81 -14.38 -26.84 -1.98
N VAL A 82 -13.08 -26.97 -2.28
CA VAL A 82 -12.39 -28.27 -2.40
C VAL A 82 -11.94 -28.82 -1.03
N ARG A 83 -11.56 -27.93 -0.09
CA ARG A 83 -11.21 -28.26 1.30
C ARG A 83 -12.01 -27.38 2.25
N PRO A 84 -13.19 -27.82 2.71
CA PRO A 84 -13.90 -27.10 3.76
C PRO A 84 -13.05 -27.10 5.04
N PRO A 85 -13.03 -25.99 5.81
CA PRO A 85 -12.21 -25.90 7.01
C PRO A 85 -12.61 -26.99 8.02
N SER A 86 -11.64 -27.75 8.50
CA SER A 86 -11.85 -28.67 9.64
C SER A 86 -12.18 -27.85 10.88
N LYS A 87 -13.10 -28.34 11.71
CA LYS A 87 -13.49 -27.73 12.99
C LYS A 87 -12.36 -27.88 14.03
N GLU A 88 -11.20 -27.26 13.81
CA GLU A 88 -10.19 -27.16 14.87
C GLU A 88 -10.53 -25.99 15.79
N LYS A 89 -10.70 -26.30 17.07
CA LYS A 89 -11.07 -25.36 18.12
C LYS A 89 -9.93 -24.35 18.32
N PRO A 90 -10.19 -23.03 18.34
CA PRO A 90 -9.14 -22.05 18.57
C PRO A 90 -8.67 -22.13 20.02
N TYR A 91 -7.41 -22.52 20.22
CA TYR A 91 -6.67 -22.29 21.45
C TYR A 91 -6.07 -20.88 21.39
N TYR A 92 -6.44 -20.03 22.35
CA TYR A 92 -5.80 -18.73 22.56
C TYR A 92 -4.56 -18.95 23.43
N VAL A 93 -3.41 -18.38 23.02
CA VAL A 93 -2.19 -18.23 23.84
C VAL A 93 -2.09 -16.77 24.27
#